data_AF-A0A5C8SXQ9-F1
#
_entry.id   AF-A0A5C8SXQ9-F1
#
_cell.length_a   1.000
_cell.length_b   1.000
_cell.length_c   1.000
_cell.angle_alpha   90.00
_cell.angle_beta   90.00
_cell.angle_gamma   90.00
#
_symmetry.space_group_name_H-M   'P 1'
#
loop_
_entity.id
_entity.type
_entity.pdbx_description
1 polymer ?
#
loop_
_entity_poly.entity_id
_entity_poly.type
_entity_poly.pdbx_seq_one_letter_code
_entity_poly.pdbx_strand_id
1 'polypeptide(L)'
;MRPSEQAVVCVPARDEEVCLPRLLRSLAAQDGIAADVRLRVLIVANNCTDGTVAAVRAMQAADIAPTLAIRVVEAHLSGGEAHVGTARRMALDAGAAWLEADGCPDGILLTTDADDLGPFERPKVGREPAARH
;
A
#
# COMPACT_ATOMS: atom_id res chain seq x y z
N MET A 1 -1.53 -20.80 -11.32
CA MET A 1 -1.38 -20.09 -10.04
C MET A 1 -0.58 -18.83 -10.33
N ARG A 2 -1.12 -17.63 -10.10
CA ARG A 2 -0.48 -16.38 -10.57
C ARG A 2 0.29 -15.70 -9.41
N PRO A 3 1.56 -15.31 -9.59
CA PRO A 3 2.36 -14.69 -8.52
C PRO A 3 1.78 -13.38 -7.95
N SER A 4 1.08 -12.59 -8.77
CA SER A 4 0.43 -11.33 -8.35
C SER A 4 -0.74 -11.52 -7.38
N GLU A 5 -1.31 -12.73 -7.32
CA GLU A 5 -2.37 -13.10 -6.35
C GLU A 5 -1.81 -13.40 -4.96
N GLN A 6 -0.49 -13.33 -4.76
CA GLN A 6 0.18 -13.78 -3.54
C GLN A 6 1.16 -12.74 -3.00
N ALA A 7 1.02 -11.48 -3.40
CA ALA A 7 1.84 -10.40 -2.86
C ALA A 7 1.07 -9.56 -1.84
N VAL A 8 1.77 -9.08 -0.81
CA VAL A 8 1.31 -8.02 0.10
C VAL A 8 2.35 -6.91 0.14
N VAL A 9 1.94 -5.68 -0.16
CA VAL A 9 2.75 -4.48 0.06
C VAL A 9 2.54 -4.01 1.51
N CYS A 10 3.58 -4.07 2.31
CA CYS A 10 3.61 -3.72 3.71
C CYS A 10 4.13 -2.28 3.85
N VAL A 11 3.32 -1.41 4.46
CA VAL A 11 3.57 0.03 4.54
C VAL A 11 3.54 0.46 6.01
N PRO A 12 4.70 0.67 6.66
CA PRO A 12 4.73 1.40 7.92
C PRO A 12 4.38 2.88 7.64
N ALA A 13 3.52 3.46 8.48
CA ALA A 13 3.13 4.86 8.39
C ALA A 13 3.13 5.51 9.78
N ARG A 14 3.60 6.75 9.86
CA ARG A 14 3.50 7.60 11.05
C ARG A 14 3.34 9.05 10.62
N ASP A 15 2.15 9.60 10.85
CA ASP A 15 1.81 10.98 10.50
C ASP A 15 2.02 11.30 9.00
N GLU A 16 1.41 10.49 8.14
CA GLU A 16 1.56 10.48 6.67
C GLU A 16 0.27 10.87 5.93
N GLU A 17 -0.55 11.75 6.51
CA GLU A 17 -1.83 12.20 5.95
C GLU A 17 -1.74 12.65 4.48
N VAL A 18 -0.59 13.20 4.07
CA VAL A 18 -0.37 13.69 2.70
C VAL A 18 0.28 12.63 1.80
N CYS A 19 1.28 11.90 2.31
CA CYS A 19 2.08 10.99 1.50
C CYS A 19 1.35 9.68 1.21
N LEU A 20 0.67 9.12 2.21
CA LEU A 20 0.02 7.82 2.11
C LEU A 20 -1.09 7.81 1.03
N PRO A 21 -1.96 8.82 0.90
CA PRO A 21 -2.90 8.90 -0.22
C PRO A 21 -2.23 8.95 -1.60
N ARG A 22 -1.04 9.52 -1.72
CA ARG A 22 -0.30 9.56 -2.99
C ARG A 22 0.28 8.18 -3.32
N LEU A 23 0.82 7.50 -2.32
CA LEU A 23 1.36 6.14 -2.46
C LEU A 23 0.26 5.18 -2.92
N LEU A 24 -0.91 5.24 -2.28
CA LEU A 24 -2.04 4.38 -2.65
C LEU A 24 -2.51 4.62 -4.09
N ARG A 25 -2.53 5.86 -4.57
CA ARG A 25 -2.84 6.14 -5.98
C ARG A 25 -1.78 5.60 -6.92
N SER A 26 -0.50 5.70 -6.55
CA SER A 26 0.60 5.15 -7.35
C SER A 26 0.55 3.63 -7.43
N LEU A 27 0.31 2.95 -6.30
CA LEU A 27 0.12 1.50 -6.25
C LEU A 27 -1.11 1.05 -7.04
N ALA A 28 -2.20 1.81 -6.99
CA ALA A 28 -3.43 1.50 -7.73
C ALA A 28 -3.26 1.61 -9.25
N ALA A 29 -2.28 2.41 -9.71
CA ALA A 29 -1.99 2.67 -11.11
C ALA A 29 -0.87 1.77 -11.67
N GLN A 30 -0.41 0.75 -10.93
CA GLN A 30 0.63 -0.15 -11.42
C GLN A 30 0.13 -1.03 -12.57
N ASP A 31 0.96 -1.15 -13.61
CA ASP A 31 0.75 -2.09 -14.70
C ASP A 31 1.21 -3.51 -14.31
N GLY A 32 0.72 -4.53 -15.01
CA GLY A 32 1.16 -5.92 -14.81
C GLY A 32 0.43 -6.70 -13.72
N ILE A 33 -0.54 -6.07 -13.04
CA ILE A 33 -1.51 -6.74 -12.18
C ILE A 33 -2.71 -7.13 -13.04
N ALA A 34 -3.16 -8.37 -12.95
CA ALA A 34 -4.31 -8.83 -13.70
C ALA A 34 -5.59 -8.12 -13.23
N ALA A 35 -6.49 -7.77 -14.15
CA ALA A 35 -7.67 -6.94 -13.86
C ALA A 35 -8.66 -7.58 -12.85
N ASP A 36 -8.60 -8.90 -12.69
CA ASP A 36 -9.37 -9.70 -11.74
C ASP A 36 -8.71 -9.80 -10.35
N VAL A 37 -7.52 -9.22 -10.16
CA VAL A 37 -6.73 -9.30 -8.93
C VAL A 37 -6.62 -7.92 -8.30
N ARG A 38 -6.86 -7.85 -6.98
CA ARG A 38 -6.55 -6.65 -6.20
C ARG A 38 -5.21 -6.83 -5.50
N LEU A 39 -4.33 -5.85 -5.65
CA LEU A 39 -3.05 -5.82 -4.92
C LEU A 39 -3.33 -5.62 -3.43
N ARG A 40 -2.86 -6.54 -2.59
CA ARG A 40 -2.99 -6.39 -1.14
C ARG A 40 -2.03 -5.33 -0.64
N VAL A 41 -2.56 -4.37 0.11
CA VAL A 41 -1.78 -3.33 0.76
C VAL A 41 -2.14 -3.34 2.24
N LEU A 42 -1.13 -3.56 3.08
CA LEU A 42 -1.27 -3.56 4.52
C LEU A 42 -0.52 -2.38 5.10
N ILE A 43 -1.25 -1.52 5.80
CA ILE A 43 -0.73 -0.31 6.40
C ILE A 43 -0.68 -0.50 7.91
N VAL A 44 0.48 -0.29 8.52
CA VAL A 44 0.61 -0.17 9.98
C VAL A 44 0.73 1.30 10.32
N ALA A 45 -0.35 1.89 10.83
CA ALA A 45 -0.40 3.27 11.30
C ALA A 45 0.10 3.30 12.75
N ASN A 46 1.38 3.62 12.94
CA ASN A 46 2.05 3.58 14.22
C ASN A 46 2.09 4.97 14.86
N ASN A 47 1.39 5.13 15.98
CA ASN A 47 1.35 6.36 16.76
C ASN A 47 0.97 7.61 15.92
N CYS A 48 0.10 7.45 14.91
CA CYS A 48 -0.42 8.58 14.15
C CYS A 48 -1.29 9.46 15.04
N THR A 49 -1.09 10.76 14.93
CA THR A 49 -1.82 11.82 15.64
C THR A 49 -2.51 12.80 14.69
N ASP A 50 -2.25 12.67 13.39
CA ASP A 50 -2.84 13.44 12.30
C ASP A 50 -4.02 12.72 11.62
N GLY A 51 -4.42 13.19 10.44
CA GLY A 51 -5.49 12.59 9.64
C GLY A 51 -5.10 11.31 8.88
N THR A 52 -3.94 10.67 9.11
CA THR A 52 -3.45 9.52 8.31
C THR A 52 -4.50 8.43 8.10
N VAL A 53 -5.07 7.92 9.19
CA VAL A 53 -6.04 6.82 9.12
C VAL A 53 -7.33 7.29 8.47
N ALA A 54 -7.80 8.49 8.83
CA ALA A 54 -9.01 9.08 8.27
C ALA A 54 -8.90 9.27 6.75
N ALA A 55 -7.74 9.70 6.24
CA ALA A 55 -7.48 9.87 4.82
C ALA A 55 -7.58 8.53 4.06
N VAL A 56 -7.00 7.45 4.59
CA VAL A 56 -7.12 6.12 3.97
C VAL A 56 -8.57 5.64 3.98
N ARG A 57 -9.28 5.79 5.10
CA ARG A 57 -10.70 5.39 5.20
C ARG A 57 -11.57 6.18 4.22
N ALA A 58 -11.34 7.48 4.08
CA ALA A 58 -12.04 8.31 3.11
C ALA A 58 -11.79 7.86 1.67
N MET A 59 -10.54 7.48 1.33
CA MET A 59 -10.22 6.92 0.02
C MET A 59 -10.92 5.59 -0.25
N GLN A 60 -11.00 4.70 0.75
CA GLN A 60 -11.74 3.44 0.64
C GLN A 60 -13.24 3.70 0.43
N ALA A 61 -13.83 4.62 1.19
CA ALA A 61 -15.25 4.96 1.08
C ALA A 61 -15.61 5.60 -0.27
N ALA A 62 -14.68 6.35 -0.86
CA ALA A 62 -14.84 6.99 -2.17
C ALA A 62 -14.39 6.12 -3.36
N ASP A 63 -13.98 4.87 -3.13
CA ASP A 63 -13.49 3.93 -4.14
C ASP A 63 -12.37 4.52 -5.04
N ILE A 64 -11.44 5.29 -4.44
CA ILE A 64 -10.38 5.99 -5.19
C ILE A 64 -9.28 5.04 -5.70
N ALA A 65 -9.14 3.86 -5.09
CA ALA A 65 -8.12 2.86 -5.40
C ALA A 65 -8.74 1.45 -5.51
N PRO A 66 -9.64 1.21 -6.47
CA PRO A 66 -10.44 -0.03 -6.54
C PRO A 66 -9.62 -1.29 -6.82
N THR A 67 -8.43 -1.10 -7.42
CA THR A 67 -7.45 -2.15 -7.71
C THR A 67 -6.67 -2.61 -6.48
N LEU A 68 -6.86 -1.96 -5.33
CA LEU A 68 -6.20 -2.31 -4.07
C LEU A 68 -7.17 -3.00 -3.10
N ALA A 69 -6.68 -4.03 -2.42
CA ALA A 69 -7.29 -4.54 -1.20
C ALA A 69 -6.52 -3.94 -0.02
N ILE A 70 -7.09 -2.94 0.64
CA ILE A 70 -6.40 -2.16 1.68
C ILE A 70 -6.83 -2.64 3.07
N ARG A 71 -5.85 -2.97 3.93
CA ARG A 71 -6.04 -3.17 5.37
C ARG A 71 -5.21 -2.15 6.14
N VAL A 72 -5.79 -1.60 7.20
CA VAL A 72 -5.12 -0.68 8.12
C VAL A 72 -5.12 -1.31 9.50
N VAL A 73 -3.94 -1.41 10.10
CA VAL A 73 -3.71 -1.81 11.48
C VAL A 73 -3.19 -0.60 12.23
N GLU A 74 -3.94 -0.15 13.22
CA GLU A 74 -3.49 0.93 14.11
C GLU A 74 -2.67 0.33 15.24
N ALA A 75 -1.46 0.85 15.41
CA ALA A 75 -0.51 0.40 16.42
C ALA A 75 -0.22 1.56 17.38
N HIS A 76 -0.22 1.23 18.68
CA HIS A 76 0.24 2.15 19.72
C HIS A 76 1.48 1.55 20.39
N LEU A 77 2.66 2.04 20.02
CA LEU A 77 3.93 1.60 20.58
C LEU A 77 4.38 2.57 21.69
N SER A 78 4.50 2.07 22.91
CA SER A 78 4.98 2.83 24.07
C SER A 78 6.46 2.59 24.36
N GLY A 79 7.16 3.59 24.89
CA GLY A 79 8.53 3.44 25.43
C GLY A 79 9.64 3.32 24.39
N GLY A 80 10.76 2.68 24.76
CA GLY A 80 11.94 2.52 23.91
C GLY A 80 11.73 1.70 22.64
N GLU A 81 10.60 0.98 22.52
CA GLU A 81 10.24 0.16 21.35
C GLU A 81 9.71 0.97 20.15
N ALA A 82 9.57 2.29 20.30
CA ALA A 82 9.34 3.24 19.20
C ALA A 82 10.58 3.41 18.30
N HIS A 83 11.35 2.34 18.08
CA HIS A 83 12.40 2.30 17.09
C HIS A 83 11.80 2.30 15.69
N VAL A 84 12.46 3.01 14.77
CA VAL A 84 12.07 3.12 13.35
C VAL A 84 11.85 1.74 12.69
N GLY A 85 12.53 0.70 13.16
CA GLY A 85 12.37 -0.68 12.65
C GLY A 85 11.14 -1.44 13.13
N THR A 86 10.51 -1.06 14.25
CA THR A 86 9.42 -1.84 14.85
C THR A 86 8.16 -1.81 13.99
N ALA A 87 7.80 -0.63 13.46
CA ALA A 87 6.63 -0.49 12.58
C ALA A 87 6.78 -1.31 11.29
N ARG A 88 7.99 -1.33 10.70
CA ARG A 88 8.28 -2.13 9.51
C ARG A 88 8.16 -3.62 9.80
N ARG A 89 8.73 -4.08 10.92
CA ARG A 89 8.60 -5.48 11.37
C ARG A 89 7.14 -5.86 11.54
N MET A 90 6.36 -5.04 12.25
CA MET A 90 4.92 -5.26 12.42
C MET A 90 4.17 -5.33 11.10
N ALA A 91 4.51 -4.48 10.13
CA ALA A 91 3.88 -4.49 8.81
C ALA A 91 4.19 -5.81 8.07
N LEU A 92 5.43 -6.29 8.11
CA LEU A 92 5.81 -7.58 7.51
C LEU A 92 5.13 -8.76 8.22
N ASP A 93 5.10 -8.77 9.55
CA ASP A 93 4.51 -9.87 10.34
C ASP A 93 2.99 -9.95 10.09
N ALA A 94 2.29 -8.82 10.09
CA ALA A 94 0.87 -8.78 9.79
C ALA A 94 0.58 -9.08 8.29
N GLY A 95 1.53 -8.79 7.39
CA GLY A 95 1.45 -9.16 5.98
C GLY A 95 1.57 -10.67 5.79
N ALA A 96 2.51 -11.31 6.49
CA ALA A 96 2.66 -12.76 6.53
C ALA A 96 1.39 -13.43 7.05
N ALA A 97 0.85 -12.93 8.17
CA ALA A 97 -0.40 -13.44 8.74
C ALA A 97 -1.59 -13.32 7.78
N TRP A 98 -1.65 -12.26 6.96
CA TRP A 98 -2.67 -12.16 5.91
C TRP A 98 -2.47 -13.24 4.83
N LEU A 99 -1.25 -13.39 4.32
CA LEU A 99 -0.94 -14.43 3.34
C LEU A 99 -1.28 -15.84 3.83
N GLU A 100 -0.93 -16.16 5.08
CA GLU A 100 -1.28 -17.42 5.73
C GLU A 100 -2.79 -17.62 5.80
N ALA A 101 -3.55 -16.60 6.23
CA ALA A 101 -5.00 -16.65 6.32
C ALA A 101 -5.69 -16.85 4.95
N ASP A 102 -5.08 -16.34 3.87
CA ASP A 102 -5.53 -16.53 2.49
C ASP A 102 -5.00 -17.85 1.87
N GLY A 103 -4.32 -18.71 2.63
CA GLY A 103 -3.81 -20.00 2.17
C GLY A 103 -2.58 -19.91 1.25
N CYS A 104 -1.84 -18.81 1.35
CA CYS A 104 -0.67 -18.50 0.51
C CYS A 104 0.62 -18.34 1.35
N PRO A 105 1.04 -19.33 2.15
CA PRO A 105 2.17 -19.18 3.08
C PRO A 105 3.51 -18.88 2.38
N ASP A 106 3.67 -19.30 1.13
CA ASP A 106 4.86 -19.02 0.30
C ASP A 106 4.73 -17.73 -0.53
N GLY A 107 3.78 -16.85 -0.16
CA GLY A 107 3.56 -15.57 -0.82
C GLY A 107 4.72 -14.58 -0.62
N ILE A 108 4.66 -13.48 -1.36
CA ILE A 108 5.71 -12.46 -1.41
C ILE A 108 5.32 -11.27 -0.53
N LEU A 109 6.21 -10.91 0.39
CA LEU A 109 6.12 -9.64 1.11
C LEU A 109 6.99 -8.60 0.40
N LEU A 110 6.38 -7.48 0.05
CA LEU A 110 7.05 -6.27 -0.41
C LEU A 110 6.94 -5.24 0.70
N THR A 111 7.96 -4.42 0.90
CA THR A 111 7.90 -3.30 1.86
C THR A 111 8.26 -2.02 1.15
N THR A 112 7.54 -0.96 1.47
CA THR A 112 7.83 0.42 1.03
C THR A 112 7.49 1.35 2.17
N ASP A 113 8.28 2.38 2.38
CA ASP A 113 7.92 3.41 3.35
C ASP A 113 6.86 4.35 2.74
N ALA A 114 6.06 4.99 3.60
CA ALA A 114 4.99 5.89 3.18
C ALA A 114 5.51 7.25 2.69
N ASP A 115 6.69 7.67 3.17
CA ASP A 115 7.39 8.91 2.81
C ASP A 115 8.22 8.79 1.50
N ASP A 116 8.28 7.59 0.91
CA ASP A 116 9.16 7.28 -0.22
C ASP A 116 8.56 7.64 -1.59
N LEU A 117 8.07 8.87 -1.74
CA LEU A 117 7.64 9.38 -3.05
C LEU A 117 8.54 10.52 -3.52
N GLY A 118 9.42 10.19 -4.47
CA GLY A 118 9.94 11.15 -5.42
C GLY A 118 8.82 11.92 -6.17
N PRO A 119 9.16 12.97 -6.93
CA PRO A 119 8.17 13.87 -7.53
C PRO A 119 7.14 13.13 -8.39
N PHE A 120 5.85 13.38 -8.12
CA PHE A 120 4.72 12.83 -8.88
C PHE A 120 4.67 13.47 -10.28
N GLU A 121 5.19 12.77 -11.30
CA GLU A 121 4.89 13.07 -12.70
C GLU A 121 3.62 12.35 -13.14
N ARG A 122 2.71 13.08 -13.80
CA ARG A 122 1.50 12.48 -14.39
C ARG A 122 1.90 11.45 -15.44
N PRO A 123 1.21 10.29 -15.54
CA PRO A 123 1.37 9.39 -16.67
C PRO A 123 1.15 10.16 -17.97
N LYS A 124 2.12 10.11 -18.88
CA LYS A 124 1.94 10.69 -20.22
C LYS A 124 0.87 9.86 -20.92
N VAL A 125 -0.32 10.45 -21.11
CA VAL A 125 -1.37 9.88 -21.95
C VAL A 125 -0.75 9.50 -23.30
N GLY A 126 -1.01 8.26 -23.71
CA GLY A 126 -0.40 7.62 -24.86
C GLY A 126 -0.44 8.50 -26.11
N ARG A 127 0.70 8.53 -26.81
CA ARG A 127 0.84 9.13 -28.13
C ARG A 127 -0.06 8.34 -29.09
N GLU A 128 -1.09 8.97 -29.65
CA GLU A 128 -1.85 8.39 -30.77
C GLU A 128 -0.89 7.96 -31.89
N PRO A 129 -1.11 6.79 -32.52
CA PRO A 129 -0.32 6.40 -33.67
C PRO A 129 -0.61 7.39 -34.80
N ALA A 130 0.43 8.10 -35.25
CA ALA A 130 0.34 8.98 -36.41
C ALA A 130 -0.23 8.20 -37.60
N ALA A 131 -1.40 8.64 -38.07
CA ALA A 131 -2.01 8.16 -39.29
C ALA A 131 -1.00 8.34 -40.43
N ARG A 132 -0.56 7.23 -41.00
CA ARG A 132 0.15 7.20 -42.29
C ARG A 132 -0.89 7.51 -43.36
N HIS A 133 -0.75 8.61 -44.10
CA HIS A 133 -1.14 8.76 -45.50
C HIS A 133 -0.13 9.71 -46.15
#